data_AF-A0AA37WUH5-F1
#
_entry.id   AF-A0AA37WUH5-F1
#
_cell.length_a   1.000
_cell.length_b   1.000
_cell.length_c   1.000
_cell.angle_alpha   90.00
_cell.angle_beta   90.00
_cell.angle_gamma   90.00
#
_symmetry.space_group_name_H-M   'P 1'
#
loop_
_entity.id
_entity.type
_entity.pdbx_description
1 polymer ?
#
loop_
_entity_poly.entity_id
_entity_poly.type
_entity_poly.pdbx_seq_one_letter_code
_entity_poly.pdbx_strand_id
1 'polypeptide(L)'
;MLMRNLMLRLGRVLCAAALAASLGSAAHAADPVFPPGSRFGFEPPADMVLSRRFSGFERKEGGATLSIVELPANAFAELVSGFTDANLLSQGFAVEKREEVKIGDNEGMLYTGEQPADPNASAPAIRKWILVVGAPSVTGLVIAQALPDAETEATMRKMVTGVTLRPALSLTQQVDALPFRIADLAGFRPVRVLAGNSVLLTQGPKDQMQNLEQPILVLAQAVQQPPTAEQRDGFARAALASNQTLKDFVIERSQSYRSNGVDWHEIVARAIDQPTNVPVVVSQTIRFAPDGYLRALGVVREDQRTGVLAKFREVVDSVQVK
;
A
#
# COMPACT_ATOMS: atom_id res chain seq x y z
N MET A 1 -24.97 85.46 35.05
CA MET A 1 -24.53 85.70 33.65
C MET A 1 -24.81 84.44 32.85
N LEU A 2 -26.06 83.94 32.84
CA LEU A 2 -27.08 84.19 31.82
C LEU A 2 -26.56 84.39 30.39
N MET A 3 -27.02 83.48 29.53
CA MET A 3 -27.31 83.58 28.10
C MET A 3 -26.35 82.90 27.11
N ARG A 4 -27.01 82.06 26.28
CA ARG A 4 -26.81 81.87 24.84
C ARG A 4 -25.73 80.87 24.41
N ASN A 5 -26.11 79.62 24.17
CA ASN A 5 -26.72 79.25 22.88
C ASN A 5 -27.09 77.76 22.82
N LEU A 6 -28.40 77.53 22.91
CA LEU A 6 -29.12 76.46 22.24
C LEU A 6 -29.06 76.71 20.71
N MET A 7 -29.23 75.67 19.88
CA MET A 7 -29.28 75.63 18.40
C MET A 7 -27.92 75.26 17.76
N LEU A 8 -27.74 74.30 16.85
CA LEU A 8 -28.59 73.50 15.96
C LEU A 8 -27.90 72.12 15.81
N ARG A 9 -28.54 70.98 16.12
CA ARG A 9 -29.21 70.07 15.16
C ARG A 9 -28.71 70.08 13.70
N LEU A 10 -28.53 68.85 13.22
CA LEU A 10 -28.52 68.35 11.84
C LEU A 10 -27.19 68.37 11.07
N GLY A 11 -26.63 67.17 10.97
CA GLY A 11 -26.20 66.63 9.68
C GLY A 11 -24.71 66.68 9.41
N ARG A 12 -24.03 65.56 9.69
CA ARG A 12 -23.27 64.82 8.66
C ARG A 12 -22.62 63.56 9.26
N VAL A 13 -23.08 62.45 8.69
CA VAL A 13 -22.43 61.15 8.53
C VAL A 13 -20.92 61.31 8.24
N LEU A 14 -20.15 60.27 8.58
CA LEU A 14 -18.71 60.02 8.32
C LEU A 14 -17.76 60.32 9.48
N CYS A 15 -17.45 59.29 10.27
CA CYS A 15 -16.08 58.82 10.54
C CYS A 15 -16.15 57.62 11.52
N ALA A 16 -16.48 56.44 10.98
CA ALA A 16 -16.29 55.16 11.66
C ALA A 16 -15.40 54.29 10.78
N ALA A 17 -14.09 54.50 10.88
CA ALA A 17 -13.01 53.71 10.30
C ALA A 17 -11.74 54.15 11.04
N ALA A 18 -10.81 53.32 11.50
CA ALA A 18 -10.63 51.88 11.36
C ALA A 18 -9.66 51.48 12.48
N LEU A 19 -10.00 50.43 13.23
CA LEU A 19 -9.00 49.59 13.91
C LEU A 19 -9.64 48.23 14.22
N ALA A 20 -10.23 47.62 13.20
CA ALA A 20 -10.64 46.22 13.26
C ALA A 20 -9.47 45.37 12.81
N ALA A 21 -8.89 44.68 13.81
CA ALA A 21 -7.93 43.59 13.73
C ALA A 21 -7.92 42.84 12.40
N SER A 22 -6.85 43.01 11.63
CA SER A 22 -6.39 42.02 10.66
C SER A 22 -5.77 40.84 11.43
N LEU A 23 -6.60 40.01 12.06
CA LEU A 23 -6.23 38.65 12.40
C LEU A 23 -6.18 37.89 11.07
N GLY A 24 -4.99 37.81 10.49
CA GLY A 24 -4.73 36.96 9.35
C GLY A 24 -5.08 35.52 9.72
N SER A 25 -6.11 34.98 9.10
CA SER A 25 -6.34 33.54 9.09
C SER A 25 -5.11 32.91 8.46
N ALA A 26 -4.27 32.27 9.28
CA ALA A 26 -3.32 31.29 8.77
C ALA A 26 -4.16 30.24 8.05
N ALA A 27 -4.10 30.23 6.72
CA ALA A 27 -4.71 29.19 5.93
C ALA A 27 -4.03 27.88 6.34
N HIS A 28 -4.74 27.05 7.12
CA HIS A 28 -4.32 25.68 7.35
C HIS A 28 -4.21 25.02 5.97
N ALA A 29 -3.00 24.55 5.63
CA ALA A 29 -2.82 23.66 4.50
C ALA A 29 -3.78 22.47 4.70
N ALA A 30 -4.56 22.14 3.67
CA ALA A 30 -5.46 21.02 3.73
C ALA A 30 -4.64 19.72 3.89
N ASP A 31 -5.09 18.80 4.73
CA ASP A 31 -4.39 17.53 4.91
C ASP A 31 -4.21 16.82 3.55
N PRO A 32 -3.02 16.27 3.25
CA PRO A 32 -2.81 15.60 1.97
C PRO A 32 -3.80 14.46 1.75
N VAL A 33 -4.36 14.41 0.55
CA VAL A 33 -5.28 13.36 0.09
C VAL A 33 -4.48 12.27 -0.62
N PHE A 34 -4.69 11.02 -0.22
CA PHE A 34 -3.97 9.86 -0.76
C PHE A 34 -4.90 9.08 -1.69
N PRO A 35 -4.54 8.88 -2.98
CA PRO A 35 -5.25 7.94 -3.83
C PRO A 35 -5.33 6.54 -3.18
N PRO A 36 -6.43 5.79 -3.37
CA PRO A 36 -6.60 4.48 -2.75
C PRO A 36 -5.41 3.55 -3.01
N GLY A 37 -4.82 3.02 -1.92
CA GLY A 37 -3.66 2.12 -1.98
C GLY A 37 -2.33 2.82 -2.24
N SER A 38 -2.30 4.15 -2.46
CA SER A 38 -1.06 4.88 -2.69
C SER A 38 -0.45 5.41 -1.40
N ARG A 39 0.89 5.42 -1.37
CA ARG A 39 1.73 6.06 -0.37
C ARG A 39 1.98 7.53 -0.66
N PHE A 40 1.68 8.01 -1.86
CA PHE A 40 1.88 9.40 -2.28
C PHE A 40 0.58 10.18 -2.14
N GLY A 41 0.60 11.22 -1.31
CA GLY A 41 -0.52 12.10 -1.05
C GLY A 41 -0.29 13.49 -1.63
N PHE A 42 -1.36 14.18 -1.98
CA PHE A 42 -1.31 15.46 -2.69
C PHE A 42 -2.33 16.42 -2.10
N GLU A 43 -2.09 17.72 -2.29
CA GLU A 43 -3.06 18.76 -2.04
C GLU A 43 -3.66 19.20 -3.38
N PRO A 44 -4.73 18.52 -3.88
CA PRO A 44 -5.36 18.92 -5.12
C PRO A 44 -6.04 20.30 -5.00
N PRO A 45 -6.09 21.09 -6.08
CA PRO A 45 -7.01 22.23 -6.19
C PRO A 45 -8.46 21.82 -5.91
N ALA A 46 -9.28 22.77 -5.46
CA ALA A 46 -10.64 22.50 -4.99
C ALA A 46 -11.59 21.93 -6.07
N ASP A 47 -11.29 22.17 -7.34
CA ASP A 47 -12.00 21.67 -8.52
C ASP A 47 -11.44 20.36 -9.07
N MET A 48 -10.35 19.84 -8.51
CA MET A 48 -9.85 18.48 -8.75
C MET A 48 -10.36 17.50 -7.70
N VAL A 49 -10.70 16.29 -8.15
CA VAL A 49 -11.23 15.20 -7.32
C VAL A 49 -10.47 13.91 -7.57
N LEU A 50 -10.51 12.98 -6.62
CA LEU A 50 -9.99 11.63 -6.82
C LEU A 50 -10.63 10.98 -8.05
N SER A 51 -9.79 10.46 -8.94
CA SER A 51 -10.29 9.73 -10.10
C SER A 51 -10.80 8.35 -9.69
N ARG A 52 -11.84 7.89 -10.38
CA ARG A 52 -12.34 6.51 -10.28
C ARG A 52 -11.69 5.57 -11.31
N ARG A 53 -10.90 6.11 -12.24
CA ARG A 53 -10.39 5.38 -13.42
C ARG A 53 -8.90 5.08 -13.33
N PHE A 54 -8.17 5.84 -12.53
CA PHE A 54 -6.74 5.69 -12.33
C PHE A 54 -6.37 6.17 -10.91
N SER A 55 -5.20 5.78 -10.43
CA SER A 55 -4.68 6.28 -9.15
C SER A 55 -4.24 7.73 -9.33
N GLY A 56 -4.99 8.68 -8.77
CA GLY A 56 -4.72 10.11 -8.93
C GLY A 56 -5.95 10.99 -8.85
N PHE A 57 -5.86 12.17 -9.47
CA PHE A 57 -6.88 13.22 -9.45
C PHE A 57 -7.22 13.68 -10.87
N GLU A 58 -8.46 14.11 -11.07
CA GLU A 58 -8.95 14.74 -12.29
C GLU A 58 -9.79 15.96 -11.96
N ARG A 59 -9.66 17.01 -12.77
CA ARG A 59 -10.51 18.19 -12.70
C ARG A 59 -11.94 17.81 -13.09
N LYS A 60 -12.94 18.26 -12.33
CA LYS A 60 -14.36 17.89 -12.56
C LYS A 60 -14.87 18.24 -13.96
N GLU A 61 -14.43 19.38 -14.49
CA GLU A 61 -14.79 19.86 -15.83
C GLU A 61 -13.88 19.30 -16.93
N GLY A 62 -12.91 18.44 -16.55
CA GLY A 62 -11.90 17.90 -17.44
C GLY A 62 -10.74 18.85 -17.68
N GLY A 63 -9.80 18.39 -18.52
CA GLY A 63 -8.68 19.19 -18.98
C GLY A 63 -7.47 19.24 -18.05
N ALA A 64 -7.53 18.77 -16.80
CA ALA A 64 -6.34 18.59 -15.96
C ALA A 64 -6.41 17.30 -15.16
N THR A 65 -5.27 16.60 -15.06
CA THR A 65 -5.15 15.34 -14.32
C THR A 65 -3.79 15.23 -13.64
N LEU A 66 -3.73 14.53 -12.52
CA LEU A 66 -2.50 14.02 -11.92
C LEU A 66 -2.65 12.52 -11.71
N SER A 67 -1.73 11.71 -12.22
CA SER A 67 -1.67 10.28 -11.96
C SER A 67 -0.40 9.90 -11.22
N ILE A 68 -0.45 8.79 -10.47
CA ILE A 68 0.69 8.24 -9.74
C ILE A 68 0.86 6.75 -10.08
N VAL A 69 2.10 6.36 -10.31
CA VAL A 69 2.54 4.96 -10.38
C VAL A 69 3.61 4.71 -9.33
N GLU A 70 3.45 3.65 -8.54
CA GLU A 70 4.46 3.21 -7.57
C GLU A 70 5.27 2.05 -8.13
N LEU A 71 6.59 2.21 -8.08
CA LEU A 71 7.57 1.27 -8.61
C LEU A 71 8.53 0.85 -7.50
N PRO A 72 9.28 -0.26 -7.69
CA PRO A 72 10.35 -0.64 -6.77
C PRO A 72 11.34 0.50 -6.50
N ALA A 73 11.96 0.50 -5.31
CA ALA A 73 12.89 1.55 -4.89
C ALA A 73 14.09 1.72 -5.84
N ASN A 74 14.55 0.65 -6.49
CA ASN A 74 15.67 0.70 -7.44
C ASN A 74 15.32 1.40 -8.77
N ALA A 75 14.04 1.64 -9.07
CA ALA A 75 13.62 2.23 -10.33
C ALA A 75 13.98 3.73 -10.47
N PHE A 76 14.26 4.44 -9.36
CA PHE A 76 14.54 5.88 -9.41
C PHE A 76 15.72 6.21 -10.34
N ALA A 77 16.87 5.58 -10.12
CA ALA A 77 18.08 5.85 -10.91
C ALA A 77 17.90 5.42 -12.38
N GLU A 78 17.23 4.28 -12.61
CA GLU A 78 16.94 3.76 -13.94
C GLU A 78 16.02 4.72 -14.73
N LEU A 79 14.97 5.25 -14.09
CA LEU A 79 14.06 6.21 -14.71
C LEU A 79 14.77 7.54 -15.02
N VAL A 80 15.48 8.11 -14.04
CA VAL A 80 16.17 9.39 -14.21
C VAL A 80 17.20 9.29 -15.34
N SER A 81 17.98 8.20 -15.38
CA SER A 81 18.93 7.94 -16.47
C SER A 81 18.24 7.67 -17.81
N GLY A 82 17.08 7.01 -17.81
CA GLY A 82 16.32 6.66 -19.01
C GLY A 82 15.54 7.84 -19.61
N PHE A 83 15.25 8.88 -18.82
CA PHE A 83 14.47 10.06 -19.20
C PHE A 83 15.30 11.10 -19.99
N THR A 84 15.94 10.62 -21.05
CA THR A 84 16.60 11.44 -22.07
C THR A 84 15.56 12.16 -22.94
N ASP A 85 15.96 13.25 -23.61
CA ASP A 85 15.04 14.01 -24.46
C ASP A 85 14.47 13.16 -25.60
N ALA A 86 15.30 12.31 -26.21
CA ALA A 86 14.87 11.40 -27.28
C ALA A 86 13.85 10.37 -26.79
N ASN A 87 14.11 9.75 -25.63
CA ASN A 87 13.21 8.73 -25.07
C ASN A 87 11.87 9.36 -24.66
N LEU A 88 11.88 10.51 -23.98
CA LEU A 88 10.65 11.18 -23.58
C LEU A 88 9.88 11.73 -24.78
N LEU A 89 10.55 12.27 -25.78
CA LEU A 89 9.91 12.73 -27.02
C LEU A 89 9.23 11.57 -27.76
N SER A 90 9.85 10.39 -27.78
CA SER A 90 9.24 9.17 -28.36
C SER A 90 7.96 8.73 -27.64
N GLN A 91 7.80 9.12 -26.37
CA GLN A 91 6.60 8.90 -25.56
C GLN A 91 5.63 10.11 -25.60
N GLY A 92 5.85 11.04 -26.53
CA GLY A 92 5.02 12.23 -26.71
C GLY A 92 5.22 13.28 -25.61
N PHE A 93 6.43 13.46 -25.10
CA PHE A 93 6.77 14.51 -24.15
C PHE A 93 8.05 15.23 -24.56
N ALA A 94 7.89 16.45 -25.09
CA ALA A 94 8.99 17.36 -25.37
C ALA A 94 9.38 18.09 -24.08
N VAL A 95 10.55 17.74 -23.53
CA VAL A 95 11.06 18.33 -22.28
C VAL A 95 11.60 19.73 -22.54
N GLU A 96 11.21 20.68 -21.70
CA GLU A 96 11.74 22.05 -21.69
C GLU A 96 12.71 22.26 -20.53
N LYS A 97 12.38 21.71 -19.36
CA LYS A 97 13.14 21.92 -18.13
C LYS A 97 13.28 20.62 -17.35
N ARG A 98 14.48 20.42 -16.82
CA ARG A 98 14.81 19.40 -15.81
C ARG A 98 15.25 20.12 -14.52
N GLU A 99 14.77 19.67 -13.38
CA GLU A 99 15.08 20.27 -12.10
C GLU A 99 15.15 19.22 -10.99
N GLU A 100 16.23 19.21 -10.24
CA GLU A 100 16.32 18.46 -8.98
C GLU A 100 15.45 19.14 -7.93
N VAL A 101 14.57 18.36 -7.29
CA VAL A 101 13.68 18.84 -6.23
C VAL A 101 13.80 17.94 -5.01
N LYS A 102 13.54 18.50 -3.82
CA LYS A 102 13.46 17.74 -2.57
C LYS A 102 12.00 17.54 -2.18
N ILE A 103 11.65 16.30 -1.88
CA ILE A 103 10.30 15.87 -1.48
C ILE A 103 10.38 15.35 -0.05
N GLY A 104 10.23 16.26 0.92
CA GLY A 104 10.69 16.00 2.29
C GLY A 104 12.19 15.67 2.27
N ASP A 105 12.56 14.51 2.83
CA ASP A 105 13.95 14.01 2.82
C ASP A 105 14.33 13.26 1.53
N ASN A 106 13.37 13.03 0.63
CA ASN A 106 13.56 12.21 -0.57
C ASN A 106 14.06 13.06 -1.75
N GLU A 107 14.79 12.41 -2.65
CA GLU A 107 15.22 13.01 -3.91
C GLU A 107 14.10 12.97 -4.94
N GLY A 108 14.04 14.00 -5.78
CA GLY A 108 13.13 14.04 -6.91
C GLY A 108 13.77 14.71 -8.12
N MET A 109 13.32 14.30 -9.30
CA MET A 109 13.65 14.95 -10.57
C MET A 109 12.35 15.34 -11.27
N LEU A 110 12.15 16.64 -11.45
CA LEU A 110 11.01 17.22 -12.13
C LEU A 110 11.38 17.52 -13.59
N TYR A 111 10.57 17.00 -14.50
CA TYR A 111 10.61 17.29 -15.93
C TYR A 111 9.35 18.09 -16.26
N THR A 112 9.52 19.28 -16.83
CA THR A 112 8.43 20.13 -17.30
C THR A 112 8.54 20.31 -18.81
N GLY A 113 7.43 20.32 -19.51
CA GLY A 113 7.37 20.52 -20.95
C GLY A 113 5.97 20.26 -21.47
N GLU A 114 5.88 19.82 -22.72
CA GLU A 114 4.59 19.67 -23.39
C GLU A 114 4.50 18.35 -24.15
N GLN A 115 3.29 17.81 -24.23
CA GLN A 115 2.94 16.89 -25.30
C GLN A 115 2.53 17.73 -26.51
N PRO A 116 3.30 17.69 -27.62
CA PRO A 116 2.96 18.45 -28.81
C PRO A 116 1.57 18.07 -29.33
N ALA A 117 0.86 19.05 -29.90
CA ALA A 117 -0.34 18.78 -30.66
C ALA A 117 -0.02 17.79 -31.80
N ASP A 118 -0.88 16.80 -32.02
CA ASP A 118 -0.77 15.95 -33.21
C ASP A 118 -1.05 16.83 -34.44
N PRO A 119 -0.12 16.93 -35.41
CA PRO A 119 -0.32 17.73 -36.62
C PRO A 119 -1.57 17.35 -37.43
N ASN A 120 -2.08 16.12 -37.24
CA ASN A 120 -3.26 15.60 -37.91
C ASN A 120 -4.54 15.67 -37.06
N ALA A 121 -4.47 16.22 -35.84
CA ALA A 121 -5.62 16.40 -34.95
C ALA A 121 -5.76 17.86 -34.51
N SER A 122 -6.99 18.27 -34.24
CA SER A 122 -7.29 19.64 -33.76
C SER A 122 -7.05 19.83 -32.26
N ALA A 123 -6.42 18.88 -31.57
CA ALA A 123 -6.22 18.93 -30.13
C ALA A 123 -5.02 19.86 -29.79
N PRO A 124 -5.16 20.77 -28.81
CA PRO A 124 -4.07 21.65 -28.43
C PRO A 124 -2.92 20.87 -27.77
N ALA A 125 -1.73 21.49 -27.71
CA ALA A 125 -0.62 20.96 -26.92
C ALA A 125 -1.02 20.87 -25.44
N ILE A 126 -0.55 19.82 -24.77
CA ILE A 126 -0.88 19.55 -23.37
C ILE A 126 0.36 19.86 -22.54
N ARG A 127 0.24 20.74 -21.55
CA ARG A 127 1.31 21.01 -20.59
C ARG A 127 1.49 19.79 -19.68
N LYS A 128 2.72 19.35 -19.44
CA LYS A 128 3.03 18.16 -18.64
C LYS A 128 4.13 18.44 -17.60
N TRP A 129 3.94 17.83 -16.43
CA TRP A 129 4.92 17.75 -15.35
C TRP A 129 5.09 16.28 -14.97
N ILE A 130 6.31 15.77 -15.11
CA ILE A 130 6.66 14.43 -14.68
C ILE A 130 7.63 14.56 -13.52
N LEU A 131 7.23 14.10 -12.34
CA LEU A 131 8.10 14.04 -11.18
C LEU A 131 8.40 12.57 -10.88
N VAL A 132 9.69 12.24 -10.87
CA VAL A 132 10.20 10.97 -10.34
C VAL A 132 10.67 11.24 -8.92
N VAL A 133 10.12 10.55 -7.92
CA VAL A 133 10.51 10.66 -6.50
C VAL A 133 11.13 9.35 -6.05
N GLY A 134 12.36 9.40 -5.53
CA GLY A 134 13.09 8.24 -5.01
C GLY A 134 13.05 8.19 -3.50
N ALA A 135 12.33 7.23 -2.94
CA ALA A 135 12.29 6.96 -1.50
C ALA A 135 12.87 5.59 -1.17
N PRO A 136 13.32 5.31 0.08
CA PRO A 136 14.04 4.08 0.41
C PRO A 136 13.34 2.76 0.08
N SER A 137 12.00 2.77 -0.02
CA SER A 137 11.19 1.58 -0.26
C SER A 137 10.26 1.67 -1.47
N VAL A 138 10.25 2.81 -2.19
CA VAL A 138 9.36 3.02 -3.34
C VAL A 138 9.88 4.15 -4.21
N THR A 139 9.70 4.00 -5.53
CA THR A 139 9.85 5.11 -6.48
C THR A 139 8.45 5.55 -6.93
N GLY A 140 8.15 6.84 -6.82
CA GLY A 140 6.92 7.42 -7.33
C GLY A 140 7.14 8.06 -8.69
N LEU A 141 6.35 7.67 -9.69
CA LEU A 141 6.25 8.37 -10.97
C LEU A 141 4.93 9.13 -11.00
N VAL A 142 5.01 10.44 -10.75
CA VAL A 142 3.87 11.36 -10.74
C VAL A 142 3.80 12.06 -12.09
N ILE A 143 2.67 11.96 -12.78
CA ILE A 143 2.46 12.60 -14.07
C ILE A 143 1.25 13.52 -13.94
N ALA A 144 1.50 14.82 -13.96
CA ALA A 144 0.46 15.82 -14.08
C ALA A 144 0.42 16.36 -15.51
N GLN A 145 -0.78 16.70 -15.97
CA GLN A 145 -0.98 17.30 -17.27
C GLN A 145 -2.20 18.21 -17.27
N ALA A 146 -2.16 19.27 -18.08
CA ALA A 146 -3.26 20.20 -18.25
C ALA A 146 -3.36 20.68 -19.71
N LEU A 147 -4.58 20.76 -20.23
CA LEU A 147 -4.91 21.54 -21.42
C LEU A 147 -4.68 23.03 -21.14
N PRO A 148 -4.51 23.85 -22.18
CA PRO A 148 -4.49 25.30 -22.03
C PRO A 148 -5.71 25.79 -21.24
N ASP A 149 -5.49 26.75 -20.35
CA ASP A 149 -6.49 27.40 -19.50
C ASP A 149 -7.24 26.49 -18.50
N ALA A 150 -7.03 25.17 -18.53
CA ALA A 150 -7.67 24.24 -17.59
C ALA A 150 -7.12 24.38 -16.17
N GLU A 151 -5.81 24.63 -16.05
CA GLU A 151 -5.11 24.86 -14.78
C GLU A 151 -3.87 25.75 -14.99
N THR A 152 -3.39 26.39 -13.93
CA THR A 152 -2.17 27.21 -14.02
C THR A 152 -0.90 26.39 -13.81
N GLU A 153 0.20 26.80 -14.43
CA GLU A 153 1.50 26.16 -14.22
C GLU A 153 1.93 26.18 -12.74
N ALA A 154 1.69 27.30 -12.05
CA ALA A 154 2.01 27.43 -10.64
C ALA A 154 1.21 26.43 -9.77
N THR A 155 -0.08 26.28 -10.04
CA THR A 155 -0.96 25.34 -9.33
C THR A 155 -0.51 23.89 -9.55
N MET A 156 -0.34 23.47 -10.80
CA MET A 156 0.04 22.10 -11.13
C MET A 156 1.43 21.75 -10.61
N ARG A 157 2.39 22.66 -10.77
CA ARG A 157 3.74 22.50 -10.21
C ARG A 157 3.70 22.37 -8.70
N LYS A 158 2.93 23.22 -8.00
CA LYS A 158 2.77 23.14 -6.54
C LYS A 158 2.17 21.79 -6.14
N MET A 159 1.14 21.32 -6.83
CA MET A 159 0.53 20.02 -6.56
C MET A 159 1.54 18.87 -6.71
N VAL A 160 2.30 18.86 -7.80
CA VAL A 160 3.29 17.80 -8.09
C VAL A 160 4.45 17.82 -7.10
N THR A 161 5.01 18.99 -6.83
CA THR A 161 6.18 19.14 -5.94
C THR A 161 5.81 19.14 -4.45
N GLY A 162 4.56 19.43 -4.11
CA GLY A 162 4.01 19.33 -2.75
C GLY A 162 3.58 17.91 -2.36
N VAL A 163 3.99 16.89 -3.12
CA VAL A 163 3.66 15.49 -2.81
C VAL A 163 4.21 15.10 -1.44
N THR A 164 3.37 14.45 -0.64
CA THR A 164 3.70 13.96 0.70
C THR A 164 3.76 12.44 0.68
N LEU A 165 4.84 11.85 1.18
CA LEU A 165 4.99 10.40 1.25
C LEU A 165 4.61 9.88 2.63
N ARG A 166 3.68 8.92 2.70
CA ARG A 166 3.47 8.13 3.91
C ARG A 166 4.49 7.00 4.02
N PRO A 167 5.01 6.72 5.24
CA PRO A 167 5.92 5.60 5.44
C PRO A 167 5.21 4.28 5.07
N ALA A 168 6.00 3.29 4.64
CA ALA A 168 5.50 1.93 4.55
C ALA A 168 5.07 1.49 5.94
N LEU A 169 4.02 0.66 6.03
CA LEU A 169 3.70 0.01 7.29
C LEU A 169 4.91 -0.83 7.71
N SER A 170 5.36 -0.63 8.95
CA SER A 170 6.31 -1.56 9.59
C SER A 170 5.74 -2.97 9.58
N LEU A 171 6.58 -3.99 9.67
CA LEU A 171 6.12 -5.38 9.73
C LEU A 171 5.13 -5.59 10.89
N THR A 172 5.37 -4.96 12.04
CA THR A 172 4.45 -4.96 13.18
C THR A 172 3.08 -4.39 12.80
N GLN A 173 3.03 -3.20 12.17
CA GLN A 173 1.76 -2.62 11.71
C GLN A 173 1.06 -3.48 10.65
N GLN A 174 1.80 -4.13 9.76
CA GLN A 174 1.22 -5.06 8.78
C GLN A 174 0.61 -6.28 9.48
N VAL A 175 1.30 -6.86 10.46
CA VAL A 175 0.80 -7.99 11.27
C VAL A 175 -0.42 -7.56 12.07
N ASP A 176 -0.40 -6.37 12.67
CA ASP A 176 -1.53 -5.81 13.41
C ASP A 176 -2.75 -5.54 12.53
N ALA A 177 -2.55 -5.30 11.23
CA ALA A 177 -3.61 -5.10 10.25
C ALA A 177 -4.25 -6.40 9.73
N LEU A 178 -3.67 -7.57 10.01
CA LEU A 178 -4.23 -8.86 9.57
C LEU A 178 -5.65 -9.07 10.13
N PRO A 179 -6.51 -9.84 9.44
CA PRO A 179 -7.86 -10.18 9.91
C PRO A 179 -7.87 -11.20 11.07
N PHE A 180 -6.72 -11.49 11.67
CA PHE A 180 -6.56 -12.34 12.84
C PHE A 180 -5.43 -11.81 13.73
N ARG A 181 -5.35 -12.30 14.97
CA ARG A 181 -4.24 -12.04 15.91
C ARG A 181 -3.57 -13.34 16.31
N ILE A 182 -2.27 -13.30 16.57
CA ILE A 182 -1.49 -14.43 17.09
C ILE A 182 -1.14 -14.09 18.54
N ALA A 183 -1.70 -14.81 19.51
CA ALA A 183 -1.50 -14.50 20.93
C ALA A 183 -0.16 -15.04 21.47
N ASP A 184 0.33 -16.15 20.91
CA ASP A 184 1.62 -16.73 21.26
C ASP A 184 2.38 -17.11 19.98
N LEU A 185 3.63 -16.66 19.88
CA LEU A 185 4.50 -16.96 18.74
C LEU A 185 5.34 -18.22 18.96
N ALA A 186 5.39 -18.83 20.14
CA ALA A 186 6.16 -20.05 20.43
C ALA A 186 7.64 -19.97 19.96
N GLY A 187 8.23 -18.77 20.04
CA GLY A 187 9.57 -18.46 19.56
C GLY A 187 9.73 -18.36 18.03
N PHE A 188 8.64 -18.33 17.27
CA PHE A 188 8.61 -17.84 15.90
C PHE A 188 8.60 -16.31 15.88
N ARG A 189 8.87 -15.74 14.71
CA ARG A 189 8.74 -14.32 14.43
C ARG A 189 8.20 -14.10 13.02
N PRO A 190 7.41 -13.05 12.80
CA PRO A 190 6.99 -12.67 11.45
C PRO A 190 8.20 -12.24 10.62
N VAL A 191 8.14 -12.57 9.34
CA VAL A 191 9.12 -12.18 8.33
C VAL A 191 8.48 -11.29 7.28
N ARG A 192 7.25 -11.61 6.86
CA ARG A 192 6.50 -10.82 5.88
C ARG A 192 5.00 -11.11 5.97
N VAL A 193 4.20 -10.10 5.69
CA VAL A 193 2.77 -10.25 5.39
C VAL A 193 2.61 -10.46 3.88
N LEU A 194 1.68 -11.34 3.51
CA LEU A 194 1.37 -11.69 2.12
C LEU A 194 -0.09 -11.32 1.86
N ALA A 195 -0.33 -10.53 0.82
CA ALA A 195 -1.66 -10.13 0.35
C ALA A 195 -2.62 -9.55 1.43
N GLY A 196 -2.09 -9.05 2.55
CA GLY A 196 -2.87 -8.46 3.64
C GLY A 196 -3.73 -9.43 4.46
N ASN A 197 -3.72 -10.73 4.15
CA ASN A 197 -4.52 -11.75 4.83
C ASN A 197 -3.70 -12.96 5.31
N SER A 198 -2.39 -12.93 5.14
CA SER A 198 -1.50 -14.03 5.49
C SER A 198 -0.19 -13.51 6.06
N VAL A 199 0.47 -14.31 6.90
CA VAL A 199 1.80 -14.00 7.45
C VAL A 199 2.69 -15.23 7.38
N LEU A 200 3.94 -15.00 6.96
CA LEU A 200 5.00 -15.99 7.02
C LEU A 200 5.83 -15.75 8.28
N LEU A 201 5.93 -16.80 9.09
CA LEU A 201 6.68 -16.85 10.34
C LEU A 201 7.87 -17.81 10.17
N THR A 202 8.96 -17.55 10.90
CA THR A 202 10.09 -18.48 11.01
C THR A 202 10.64 -18.52 12.43
N GLN A 203 11.33 -19.59 12.80
CA GLN A 203 12.08 -19.69 14.05
C GLN A 203 13.58 -19.79 13.73
N GLY A 204 14.26 -18.66 13.83
CA GLY A 204 15.70 -18.51 13.59
C GLY A 204 16.07 -17.11 13.09
N PRO A 205 17.37 -16.79 12.95
CA PRO A 205 17.84 -15.44 12.64
C PRO A 205 17.65 -14.97 11.18
N LYS A 206 17.39 -15.85 10.20
CA LYS A 206 17.35 -15.47 8.77
C LYS A 206 15.95 -15.05 8.32
N ASP A 207 15.85 -13.91 7.63
CA ASP A 207 14.60 -13.40 7.03
C ASP A 207 14.33 -13.94 5.63
N GLN A 208 15.35 -14.54 5.03
CA GLN A 208 15.25 -15.13 3.71
C GLN A 208 14.97 -16.62 3.85
N MET A 209 13.88 -17.06 3.22
CA MET A 209 13.49 -18.47 3.18
C MET A 209 14.33 -19.18 2.12
N GLN A 210 15.58 -19.46 2.46
CA GLN A 210 16.49 -20.21 1.62
C GLN A 210 16.63 -21.64 2.14
N ASN A 211 16.47 -22.60 1.24
CA ASN A 211 16.73 -24.03 1.47
C ASN A 211 16.04 -24.65 2.69
N LEU A 212 14.99 -24.02 3.25
CA LEU A 212 14.35 -24.44 4.50
C LEU A 212 15.35 -24.67 5.65
N GLU A 213 16.39 -23.85 5.77
CA GLU A 213 17.38 -23.96 6.86
C GLU A 213 16.79 -23.72 8.25
N GLN A 214 15.59 -23.13 8.29
CA GLN A 214 14.82 -22.83 9.48
C GLN A 214 13.37 -23.26 9.22
N PRO A 215 12.63 -23.67 10.25
CA PRO A 215 11.22 -23.99 10.11
C PRO A 215 10.43 -22.76 9.69
N ILE A 216 9.38 -23.01 8.92
CA ILE A 216 8.51 -21.98 8.35
C ILE A 216 7.08 -22.30 8.80
N LEU A 217 6.31 -21.28 9.14
CA LEU A 217 4.87 -21.41 9.39
C LEU A 217 4.15 -20.29 8.65
N VAL A 218 3.25 -20.67 7.74
CA VAL A 218 2.39 -19.72 7.05
C VAL A 218 0.98 -19.81 7.64
N LEU A 219 0.46 -18.68 8.11
CA LEU A 219 -0.94 -18.54 8.53
C LEU A 219 -1.67 -17.69 7.50
N ALA A 220 -2.80 -18.18 6.98
CA ALA A 220 -3.57 -17.51 5.94
C ALA A 220 -5.06 -17.61 6.21
N GLN A 221 -5.78 -16.48 6.16
CA GLN A 221 -7.24 -16.45 6.26
C GLN A 221 -7.88 -16.30 4.88
N ALA A 222 -8.82 -17.19 4.58
CA ALA A 222 -9.65 -17.15 3.38
C ALA A 222 -11.09 -16.81 3.77
N VAL A 223 -11.66 -15.81 3.10
CA VAL A 223 -13.08 -15.43 3.21
C VAL A 223 -13.82 -16.03 2.02
N GLN A 224 -14.25 -17.28 2.18
CA GLN A 224 -15.02 -18.02 1.18
C GLN A 224 -15.88 -19.07 1.88
N GLN A 225 -16.95 -19.52 1.23
CA GLN A 225 -17.79 -20.57 1.80
C GLN A 225 -16.95 -21.81 2.15
N PRO A 226 -16.87 -22.22 3.42
CA PRO A 226 -16.13 -23.41 3.80
C PRO A 226 -16.82 -24.69 3.26
N PRO A 227 -16.07 -25.77 3.03
CA PRO A 227 -16.64 -27.07 2.71
C PRO A 227 -17.54 -27.59 3.83
N THR A 228 -18.53 -28.44 3.49
CA THR A 228 -19.35 -29.13 4.51
C THR A 228 -18.47 -30.04 5.38
N ALA A 229 -18.96 -30.43 6.56
CA ALA A 229 -18.17 -31.21 7.52
C ALA A 229 -17.57 -32.49 6.89
N GLU A 230 -18.34 -33.17 6.05
CA GLU A 230 -17.98 -34.41 5.35
C GLU A 230 -16.92 -34.18 4.27
N GLN A 231 -16.85 -32.98 3.71
CA GLN A 231 -15.92 -32.62 2.64
C GLN A 231 -14.56 -32.10 3.16
N ARG A 232 -14.43 -31.83 4.46
CA ARG A 232 -13.26 -31.17 5.05
C ARG A 232 -11.96 -31.96 4.91
N ASP A 233 -11.97 -33.28 5.06
CA ASP A 233 -10.76 -34.12 4.88
C ASP A 233 -10.28 -34.10 3.43
N GLY A 234 -11.20 -34.29 2.47
CA GLY A 234 -10.89 -34.18 1.04
C GLY A 234 -10.37 -32.80 0.65
N PHE A 235 -11.00 -31.74 1.18
CA PHE A 235 -10.53 -30.37 1.01
C PHE A 235 -9.12 -30.15 1.57
N ALA A 236 -8.84 -30.63 2.79
CA ALA A 236 -7.53 -30.51 3.41
C ALA A 236 -6.44 -31.24 2.63
N ARG A 237 -6.72 -32.45 2.11
CA ARG A 237 -5.79 -33.19 1.25
C ARG A 237 -5.52 -32.47 -0.06
N ALA A 238 -6.55 -31.94 -0.72
CA ALA A 238 -6.40 -31.15 -1.93
C ALA A 238 -5.57 -29.88 -1.69
N ALA A 239 -5.81 -29.18 -0.57
CA ALA A 239 -5.03 -28.02 -0.16
C ALA A 239 -3.57 -28.36 0.19
N LEU A 240 -3.29 -29.55 0.70
CA LEU A 240 -1.92 -30.02 0.93
C LEU A 240 -1.21 -30.32 -0.41
N ALA A 241 -1.92 -30.96 -1.34
CA ALA A 241 -1.39 -31.31 -2.66
C ALA A 241 -1.19 -30.11 -3.60
N SER A 242 -1.84 -28.97 -3.35
CA SER A 242 -1.69 -27.76 -4.18
C SER A 242 -0.42 -26.96 -3.91
N ASN A 243 0.41 -27.37 -2.94
CA ASN A 243 1.71 -26.75 -2.71
C ASN A 243 2.64 -26.97 -3.91
N GLN A 244 3.16 -25.88 -4.50
CA GLN A 244 4.00 -25.94 -5.70
C GLN A 244 5.44 -26.34 -5.41
N THR A 245 5.94 -26.09 -4.20
CA THR A 245 7.35 -26.33 -3.85
C THR A 245 7.56 -27.66 -3.12
N LEU A 246 6.50 -28.42 -2.85
CA LEU A 246 6.56 -29.70 -2.13
C LEU A 246 6.04 -30.82 -3.03
N LYS A 247 6.57 -32.03 -2.90
CA LYS A 247 6.10 -33.22 -3.63
C LYS A 247 6.21 -34.48 -2.76
N ASP A 248 5.77 -35.61 -3.33
CA ASP A 248 5.94 -36.95 -2.75
C ASP A 248 5.38 -37.08 -1.31
N PHE A 249 4.18 -36.52 -1.11
CA PHE A 249 3.53 -36.51 0.20
C PHE A 249 3.21 -37.91 0.70
N VAL A 250 3.64 -38.21 1.93
CA VAL A 250 3.29 -39.42 2.68
C VAL A 250 2.59 -38.99 3.97
N ILE A 251 1.27 -39.14 4.01
CA ILE A 251 0.45 -38.74 5.16
C ILE A 251 0.68 -39.70 6.32
N GLU A 252 1.11 -39.16 7.46
CA GLU A 252 1.29 -39.89 8.71
C GLU A 252 0.03 -39.84 9.58
N ARG A 253 -0.67 -38.69 9.56
CA ARG A 253 -1.89 -38.45 10.33
C ARG A 253 -2.82 -37.52 9.55
N SER A 254 -4.12 -37.82 9.56
CA SER A 254 -5.20 -36.94 9.09
C SER A 254 -6.36 -37.07 10.05
N GLN A 255 -6.76 -35.98 10.70
CA GLN A 255 -7.81 -36.03 11.72
C GLN A 255 -8.60 -34.74 11.82
N SER A 256 -9.91 -34.88 12.01
CA SER A 256 -10.77 -33.77 12.43
C SER A 256 -10.90 -33.77 13.95
N TYR A 257 -10.92 -32.59 14.55
CA TYR A 257 -11.20 -32.44 15.98
C TYR A 257 -11.95 -31.13 16.22
N ARG A 258 -12.59 -31.04 17.39
CA ARG A 258 -13.28 -29.83 17.83
C ARG A 258 -12.58 -29.29 19.06
N SER A 259 -12.29 -27.99 19.08
CA SER A 259 -11.67 -27.30 20.22
C SER A 259 -12.31 -25.93 20.38
N ASN A 260 -12.71 -25.58 21.60
CA ASN A 260 -13.41 -24.33 21.93
C ASN A 260 -14.62 -24.05 21.03
N GLY A 261 -15.38 -25.10 20.69
CA GLY A 261 -16.56 -25.00 19.83
C GLY A 261 -16.25 -24.86 18.32
N VAL A 262 -14.98 -24.72 17.95
CA VAL A 262 -14.50 -24.55 16.57
C VAL A 262 -14.07 -25.90 16.00
N ASP A 263 -14.37 -26.14 14.73
CA ASP A 263 -13.96 -27.34 14.02
C ASP A 263 -12.60 -27.15 13.35
N TRP A 264 -11.76 -28.16 13.51
CA TRP A 264 -10.40 -28.18 13.00
C TRP A 264 -10.16 -29.46 12.20
N HIS A 265 -9.25 -29.37 11.24
CA HIS A 265 -8.70 -30.54 10.57
C HIS A 265 -7.18 -30.42 10.45
N GLU A 266 -6.46 -31.46 10.86
CA GLU A 266 -5.00 -31.49 10.88
C GLU A 266 -4.47 -32.66 10.05
N ILE A 267 -3.48 -32.35 9.21
CA ILE A 267 -2.68 -33.33 8.48
C ILE A 267 -1.22 -33.16 8.86
N VAL A 268 -0.58 -34.26 9.24
CA VAL A 268 0.88 -34.36 9.34
C VAL A 268 1.36 -35.31 8.25
N ALA A 269 2.32 -34.87 7.45
CA ALA A 269 2.86 -35.64 6.34
C ALA A 269 4.37 -35.45 6.20
N ARG A 270 5.06 -36.46 5.69
CA ARG A 270 6.40 -36.29 5.09
C ARG A 270 6.27 -35.84 3.65
N ALA A 271 7.23 -35.10 3.15
CA ALA A 271 7.30 -34.65 1.76
C ALA A 271 8.76 -34.38 1.35
N ILE A 272 8.98 -34.05 0.09
CA ILE A 272 10.26 -33.55 -0.43
C ILE A 272 10.11 -32.09 -0.84
N ASP A 273 11.02 -31.23 -0.37
CA ASP A 273 11.17 -29.87 -0.88
C ASP A 273 11.77 -29.92 -2.29
N GLN A 274 11.01 -29.50 -3.31
CA GLN A 274 11.43 -29.62 -4.71
C GLN A 274 12.69 -28.82 -5.04
N PRO A 275 12.85 -27.56 -4.59
CA PRO A 275 14.04 -26.77 -4.90
C PRO A 275 15.35 -27.39 -4.40
N THR A 276 15.33 -28.00 -3.21
CA THR A 276 16.56 -28.55 -2.58
C THR A 276 16.66 -30.06 -2.58
N ASN A 277 15.59 -30.76 -2.92
CA ASN A 277 15.43 -32.21 -2.81
C ASN A 277 15.67 -32.73 -1.38
N VAL A 278 15.42 -31.90 -0.36
CA VAL A 278 15.60 -32.25 1.06
C VAL A 278 14.29 -32.84 1.62
N PRO A 279 14.35 -33.94 2.41
CA PRO A 279 13.20 -34.45 3.15
C PRO A 279 12.68 -33.47 4.19
N VAL A 280 11.37 -33.27 4.21
CA VAL A 280 10.68 -32.36 5.13
C VAL A 280 9.47 -33.02 5.78
N VAL A 281 9.07 -32.46 6.90
CA VAL A 281 7.81 -32.76 7.57
C VAL A 281 6.92 -31.53 7.51
N VAL A 282 5.67 -31.77 7.14
CA VAL A 282 4.64 -30.77 6.94
C VAL A 282 3.55 -30.98 7.96
N SER A 283 3.12 -29.90 8.62
CA SER A 283 1.92 -29.86 9.45
C SER A 283 0.95 -28.84 8.86
N GLN A 284 -0.18 -29.31 8.36
CA GLN A 284 -1.27 -28.47 7.92
C GLN A 284 -2.41 -28.52 8.93
N THR A 285 -2.89 -27.36 9.36
CA THR A 285 -4.06 -27.26 10.22
C THR A 285 -5.05 -26.27 9.60
N ILE A 286 -6.32 -26.64 9.51
CA ILE A 286 -7.39 -25.78 9.00
C ILE A 286 -8.41 -25.58 10.10
N ARG A 287 -8.64 -24.32 10.48
CA ARG A 287 -9.70 -23.87 11.39
C ARG A 287 -10.88 -23.40 10.56
N PHE A 288 -12.01 -24.10 10.63
CA PHE A 288 -13.21 -23.71 9.88
C PHE A 288 -14.05 -22.69 10.66
N ALA A 289 -14.58 -21.70 9.96
CA ALA A 289 -15.50 -20.67 10.47
C ALA A 289 -16.71 -20.57 9.52
N PRO A 290 -17.87 -20.03 9.95
CA PRO A 290 -19.06 -19.95 9.09
C PRO A 290 -18.85 -19.21 7.75
N ASP A 291 -17.97 -18.21 7.74
CA ASP A 291 -17.69 -17.29 6.64
C ASP A 291 -16.31 -17.50 5.99
N GLY A 292 -15.59 -18.56 6.38
CA GLY A 292 -14.23 -18.76 5.92
C GLY A 292 -13.47 -19.89 6.62
N TYR A 293 -12.16 -19.86 6.47
CA TYR A 293 -11.25 -20.68 7.25
C TYR A 293 -9.89 -20.00 7.41
N LEU A 294 -9.19 -20.36 8.47
CA LEU A 294 -7.76 -20.08 8.63
C LEU A 294 -7.00 -21.37 8.31
N ARG A 295 -6.05 -21.31 7.38
CA ARG A 295 -5.11 -22.39 7.09
C ARG A 295 -3.74 -22.04 7.64
N ALA A 296 -3.20 -22.96 8.43
CA ALA A 296 -1.82 -22.98 8.87
C ALA A 296 -1.05 -24.06 8.10
N LEU A 297 0.13 -23.73 7.58
CA LEU A 297 1.04 -24.67 6.93
C LEU A 297 2.44 -24.49 7.51
N GLY A 298 2.84 -25.41 8.38
CA GLY A 298 4.18 -25.52 8.92
C GLY A 298 5.04 -26.48 8.10
N VAL A 299 6.28 -26.11 7.81
CA VAL A 299 7.27 -26.98 7.15
C VAL A 299 8.59 -26.90 7.91
N VAL A 300 9.20 -28.05 8.16
CA VAL A 300 10.51 -28.20 8.80
C VAL A 300 11.27 -29.33 8.13
N ARG A 301 12.60 -29.26 8.07
CA ARG A 301 13.40 -30.40 7.61
C ARG A 301 13.19 -31.60 8.52
N GLU A 302 13.26 -32.80 7.96
CA GLU A 302 13.00 -34.03 8.71
C GLU A 302 13.97 -34.22 9.89
N ASP A 303 15.25 -33.88 9.70
CA ASP A 303 16.29 -33.92 10.73
C ASP A 303 16.11 -32.88 11.86
N GLN A 304 15.30 -31.85 11.61
CA GLN A 304 14.96 -30.78 12.56
C GLN A 304 13.55 -30.92 13.16
N ARG A 305 12.83 -32.00 12.87
CA ARG A 305 11.42 -32.20 13.26
C ARG A 305 11.17 -32.09 14.77
N THR A 306 12.11 -32.55 15.59
CA THR A 306 11.92 -32.74 17.04
C THR A 306 11.47 -31.45 17.73
N GLY A 307 10.29 -31.48 18.36
CA GLY A 307 9.69 -30.35 19.08
C GLY A 307 9.06 -29.27 18.19
N VAL A 308 9.41 -29.16 16.91
CA VAL A 308 8.91 -28.08 16.03
C VAL A 308 7.42 -28.20 15.73
N LEU A 309 6.91 -29.42 15.53
CA LEU A 309 5.48 -29.62 15.27
C LEU A 309 4.60 -29.18 16.45
N ALA A 310 5.09 -29.36 17.68
CA ALA A 310 4.40 -28.88 18.88
C ALA A 310 4.35 -27.35 18.92
N LYS A 311 5.45 -26.68 18.58
CA LYS A 311 5.50 -25.22 18.48
C LYS A 311 4.60 -24.67 17.37
N PHE A 312 4.52 -25.34 16.21
CA PHE A 312 3.54 -24.96 15.18
C PHE A 312 2.12 -24.98 15.75
N ARG A 313 1.77 -26.04 16.46
CA ARG A 313 0.45 -26.18 17.08
C ARG A 313 0.19 -25.10 18.12
N GLU A 314 1.16 -24.79 18.96
CA GLU A 314 1.08 -23.72 19.96
C GLU A 314 0.75 -22.37 19.32
N VAL A 315 1.45 -22.00 18.23
CA VAL A 315 1.12 -20.78 17.47
C VAL A 315 -0.30 -20.84 16.93
N VAL A 316 -0.67 -21.95 16.28
CA VAL A 316 -1.97 -22.11 15.61
C VAL A 316 -3.14 -22.06 16.60
N ASP A 317 -3.01 -22.74 17.74
CA ASP A 317 -4.04 -22.78 18.79
C ASP A 317 -4.19 -21.40 19.46
N SER A 318 -3.19 -20.52 19.36
CA SER A 318 -3.25 -19.14 19.86
C SER A 318 -3.94 -18.14 18.91
N VAL A 319 -4.25 -18.54 17.67
CA VAL A 319 -4.79 -17.61 16.66
C VAL A 319 -6.24 -17.26 16.93
N GLN A 320 -6.53 -15.96 16.93
CA GLN A 320 -7.85 -15.40 17.15
C GLN A 320 -8.38 -14.71 15.89
N VAL A 321 -9.52 -15.21 15.42
CA VAL A 321 -10.51 -14.56 14.53
C VAL A 321 -10.74 -13.07 14.84
N LYS A 322 -10.50 -12.06 13.98
CA LYS A 322 -11.06 -10.71 14.24
C LYS A 322 -12.50 -10.58 13.76
#